data_AF-A0A0C4UTV6-F1
#
_entry.id   AF-A0A0C4UTV6-F1
#
_cell.length_a   1.000
_cell.length_b   1.000
_cell.length_c   1.000
_cell.angle_alpha   90.00
_cell.angle_beta   90.00
_cell.angle_gamma   90.00
#
_symmetry.space_group_name_H-M   'P 1'
#
loop_
_entity.id
_entity.type
_entity.pdbx_description
1 polymer ?
#
loop_
_entity_poly.entity_id
_entity_poly.type
_entity_poly.pdbx_seq_one_letter_code
_entity_poly.pdbx_strand_id
1 'polypeptide(L)'
;VLTFASTKHLVAAASTTASNLEGTVTYNNTTPTIAQLNSLLKSTNTAIILTSEESRNPNHQSVLNKVLNPGQNLSSEMVNISFNSSTSELKIAVASSCCTITGSEVVFNQISVTQDLSTFTKTPTDQAITVTQAESTNPTQGTVNKFLQTAGSLTVGTDVTFTFNANERKATLAVVANSTRAQGDNVVFTNVTVTVEKQDLSTFTHDDKNKAITVTQAEVTSKDQNALNKFLKQAGSLTVNTDATIEFDTTNKKATLTAAQNSTKAQGSVVFTNVTVEKPALNTTLTVKELGQINARTQAAVKAAMLSKNTNLQNVDQNRFTITLDTDASKSNAKVTHPDFAGEVEVSFSVQLKL
;
A
#
# COMPACT_ATOMS: atom_id res chain seq x y z
N VAL A 1 14.37 45.10 -52.08
CA VAL A 1 14.81 44.54 -50.77
C VAL A 1 14.74 45.67 -49.75
N LEU A 2 14.10 45.45 -48.60
CA LEU A 2 14.06 46.44 -47.51
C LEU A 2 15.18 46.10 -46.54
N THR A 3 16.13 47.02 -46.37
CA THR A 3 17.27 46.86 -45.47
C THR A 3 17.33 48.06 -44.52
N PHE A 4 17.39 47.80 -43.22
CA PHE A 4 17.58 48.84 -42.21
C PHE A 4 19.06 49.17 -42.13
N ALA A 5 19.45 50.34 -42.65
CA ALA A 5 20.80 50.86 -42.55
C ALA A 5 20.82 51.91 -41.44
N SER A 6 21.07 51.48 -40.20
CA SER A 6 21.12 52.30 -38.98
C SER A 6 19.78 52.90 -38.51
N THR A 7 19.73 53.29 -37.23
CA THR A 7 18.55 53.69 -36.44
C THR A 7 17.77 54.92 -36.94
N LYS A 8 18.05 55.44 -38.14
CA LYS A 8 17.43 56.68 -38.64
C LYS A 8 16.94 56.62 -40.09
N HIS A 9 17.29 55.59 -40.88
CA HIS A 9 16.96 55.56 -42.30
C HIS A 9 16.48 54.18 -42.74
N LEU A 10 15.25 54.12 -43.28
CA LEU A 10 14.79 52.99 -44.09
C LEU A 10 15.10 53.28 -45.56
N VAL A 11 15.83 52.38 -46.21
CA VAL A 11 16.16 52.50 -47.63
C VAL A 11 15.35 51.46 -48.41
N ALA A 12 14.47 51.93 -49.28
CA ALA A 12 13.79 51.09 -50.27
C ALA A 12 14.41 51.36 -51.65
N ALA A 13 15.00 50.33 -52.25
CA ALA A 13 15.48 50.37 -53.63
C ALA A 13 14.56 49.55 -54.52
N ALA A 14 14.25 50.08 -55.71
CA ALA A 14 13.52 49.36 -56.74
C ALA A 14 14.28 48.07 -57.13
N SER A 15 13.54 46.99 -57.39
CA SER A 15 14.13 45.74 -57.88
C SER A 15 14.84 46.00 -59.20
N THR A 16 16.08 45.54 -59.34
CA THR A 16 16.97 45.73 -60.50
C THR A 16 16.47 45.07 -61.80
N THR A 17 15.23 44.57 -61.82
CA THR A 17 14.60 43.88 -62.94
C THR A 17 13.54 44.72 -63.68
N ALA A 18 13.24 45.95 -63.23
CA ALA A 18 12.34 46.87 -63.95
C ALA A 18 13.16 47.96 -64.68
N SER A 19 13.12 47.97 -66.01
CA SER A 19 13.94 48.83 -66.89
C SER A 19 13.55 50.32 -66.93
N ASN A 20 12.59 50.73 -66.11
CA ASN A 20 11.91 52.02 -66.21
C ASN A 20 11.63 52.67 -64.84
N LEU A 21 12.28 52.20 -63.76
CA LEU A 21 12.20 52.77 -62.41
C LEU A 21 13.61 52.87 -61.80
N GLU A 22 14.24 54.05 -61.93
CA GLU A 22 15.42 54.43 -61.13
C GLU A 22 15.00 55.41 -60.04
N GLY A 23 15.31 55.07 -58.79
CA GLY A 23 15.07 55.94 -57.66
C GLY A 23 15.32 55.25 -56.33
N THR A 24 16.00 55.95 -55.42
CA THR A 24 16.15 55.56 -54.02
C THR A 24 15.18 56.39 -53.19
N VAL A 25 14.25 55.73 -52.51
CA VAL A 25 13.40 56.40 -51.51
C VAL A 25 14.08 56.26 -50.16
N THR A 26 14.63 57.37 -49.67
CA THR A 26 15.18 57.46 -48.31
C THR A 26 14.15 58.09 -47.40
N TYR A 27 13.62 57.32 -46.46
CA TYR A 27 12.79 57.88 -45.38
C TYR A 27 13.72 58.52 -44.34
N ASN A 28 13.88 59.84 -44.42
CA ASN A 28 14.84 60.59 -43.60
C ASN A 28 14.44 60.74 -42.12
N ASN A 29 13.20 60.38 -41.77
CA ASN A 29 12.64 60.49 -40.41
C ASN A 29 11.80 59.25 -40.07
N THR A 30 12.38 58.06 -40.17
CA THR A 30 11.75 56.89 -39.53
C THR A 30 12.04 56.96 -38.04
N THR A 31 11.00 57.14 -37.21
CA THR A 31 11.09 56.88 -35.78
C THR A 31 10.81 55.39 -35.57
N PRO A 32 11.82 54.53 -35.37
CA PRO A 32 11.54 53.17 -34.92
C PRO A 32 10.74 53.28 -33.62
N THR A 33 9.63 52.55 -33.53
CA THR A 33 8.92 52.43 -32.25
C THR A 33 9.80 51.57 -31.35
N ILE A 34 10.69 52.22 -30.60
CA ILE A 34 11.57 51.57 -29.65
C ILE A 34 10.69 51.04 -28.51
N ALA A 35 10.64 49.73 -28.34
CA ALA A 35 9.87 49.13 -27.27
C ALA A 35 10.48 49.52 -25.90
N GLN A 36 9.61 49.80 -24.93
CA GLN A 36 10.04 50.03 -23.56
C GLN A 36 10.24 48.69 -22.84
N LEU A 37 11.35 48.51 -22.13
CA LEU A 37 11.69 47.27 -21.43
C LEU A 37 10.53 46.77 -20.56
N ASN A 38 9.91 47.65 -19.76
CA ASN A 38 8.80 47.29 -18.87
C ASN A 38 7.54 46.82 -19.62
N SER A 39 7.35 47.20 -20.89
CA SER A 39 6.21 46.71 -21.70
C SER A 39 6.43 45.27 -22.21
N LEU A 40 7.68 44.81 -22.25
CA LEU A 40 8.06 43.48 -22.73
C LEU A 40 8.08 42.44 -21.60
N LEU A 41 8.20 42.89 -20.35
CA LEU A 41 8.31 42.05 -19.17
C LEU A 41 6.95 41.85 -18.49
N LYS A 42 6.82 40.72 -17.78
CA LYS A 42 5.69 40.45 -16.88
C LYS A 42 5.64 41.51 -15.79
N SER A 43 4.47 41.64 -15.15
CA SER A 43 4.32 42.48 -13.96
C SER A 43 5.35 42.11 -12.88
N THR A 44 5.93 43.10 -12.20
CA THR A 44 6.91 42.90 -11.11
C THR A 44 6.33 42.16 -9.90
N ASN A 45 5.00 42.05 -9.83
CA ASN A 45 4.28 41.23 -8.85
C ASN A 45 4.16 39.75 -9.25
N THR A 46 4.78 39.33 -10.36
CA THR A 46 4.78 37.93 -10.78
C THR A 46 5.80 37.16 -9.96
N ALA A 47 5.39 36.02 -9.40
CA ALA A 47 6.31 35.08 -8.78
C ALA A 47 7.22 34.44 -9.84
N ILE A 48 8.52 34.54 -9.64
CA ILE A 48 9.53 33.96 -10.53
C ILE A 48 10.30 32.91 -9.75
N ILE A 49 10.38 31.70 -10.33
CA ILE A 49 11.12 30.59 -9.75
C ILE A 49 12.39 30.41 -10.56
N LEU A 50 13.55 30.52 -9.92
CA LEU A 50 14.85 30.24 -10.51
C LEU A 50 15.32 28.85 -10.10
N THR A 51 15.99 28.14 -11.01
CA THR A 51 16.78 26.99 -10.61
C THR A 51 17.99 27.43 -9.78
N SER A 52 18.60 26.51 -9.04
CA SER A 52 19.86 26.81 -8.37
C SER A 52 20.93 27.30 -9.35
N GLU A 53 20.95 26.77 -10.58
CA GLU A 53 21.90 27.17 -11.63
C GLU A 53 21.61 28.58 -12.16
N GLU A 54 20.35 28.87 -12.47
CA GLU A 54 19.91 30.20 -12.92
C GLU A 54 20.16 31.28 -11.86
N SER A 55 20.08 30.93 -10.57
CA SER A 55 20.39 31.88 -9.50
C SER A 55 21.87 32.27 -9.44
N ARG A 56 22.76 31.36 -9.86
CA ARG A 56 24.21 31.58 -9.93
C ARG A 56 24.63 32.25 -11.24
N ASN A 57 23.89 31.95 -12.31
CA ASN A 57 24.11 32.47 -13.65
C ASN A 57 22.85 33.19 -14.18
N PRO A 58 22.47 34.34 -13.57
CA PRO A 58 21.20 35.00 -13.87
C PRO A 58 21.13 35.61 -15.27
N ASN A 59 22.29 35.96 -15.86
CA ASN A 59 22.36 36.53 -17.20
C ASN A 59 22.29 35.44 -18.29
N HIS A 60 21.17 34.73 -18.33
CA HIS A 60 20.94 33.62 -19.24
C HIS A 60 19.54 33.69 -19.87
N GLN A 61 19.40 33.21 -21.11
CA GLN A 61 18.13 33.28 -21.85
C GLN A 61 16.97 32.57 -21.13
N SER A 62 17.25 31.49 -20.39
CA SER A 62 16.22 30.78 -19.63
C SER A 62 15.60 31.65 -18.53
N VAL A 63 16.40 32.48 -17.86
CA VAL A 63 15.93 33.44 -16.84
C VAL A 63 15.11 34.53 -17.51
N LEU A 64 15.58 35.06 -18.65
CA LEU A 64 14.86 36.06 -19.42
C LEU A 64 13.47 35.57 -19.87
N ASN A 65 13.39 34.32 -20.35
CA ASN A 65 12.12 33.72 -20.76
C ASN A 65 11.10 33.63 -19.61
N LYS A 66 11.56 33.54 -18.35
CA LYS A 66 10.66 33.49 -17.17
C LYS A 66 10.04 34.85 -16.86
N VAL A 67 10.67 35.94 -17.24
CA VAL A 67 10.23 37.32 -16.95
C VAL A 67 9.60 38.01 -18.16
N LEU A 68 9.66 37.44 -19.36
CA LEU A 68 9.02 37.99 -20.57
C LEU A 68 7.50 37.75 -20.61
N ASN A 69 6.77 38.73 -21.14
CA ASN A 69 5.35 38.53 -21.49
C ASN A 69 5.21 37.44 -22.58
N PRO A 70 4.13 36.64 -22.57
CA PRO A 70 3.89 35.64 -23.59
C PRO A 70 3.96 36.24 -25.01
N GLY A 71 4.68 35.57 -25.91
CA GLY A 71 4.85 36.00 -27.31
C GLY A 71 5.89 37.10 -27.52
N GLN A 72 6.51 37.64 -26.48
CA GLN A 72 7.64 38.56 -26.61
C GLN A 72 8.94 37.79 -26.87
N ASN A 73 9.84 38.39 -27.64
CA ASN A 73 11.15 37.83 -27.91
C ASN A 73 12.21 38.89 -27.59
N LEU A 74 13.10 38.56 -26.66
CA LEU A 74 14.22 39.39 -26.26
C LEU A 74 15.44 38.49 -26.09
N SER A 75 16.57 38.91 -26.65
CA SER A 75 17.85 38.20 -26.48
C SER A 75 18.50 38.58 -25.16
N SER A 76 19.16 37.63 -24.49
CA SER A 76 19.98 37.88 -23.31
C SER A 76 21.16 38.82 -23.53
N GLU A 77 21.52 39.13 -24.79
CA GLU A 77 22.55 40.14 -25.10
C GLU A 77 22.02 41.58 -25.04
N MET A 78 20.70 41.76 -25.11
CA MET A 78 20.04 43.06 -25.14
C MET A 78 19.79 43.65 -23.75
N VAL A 79 19.93 42.82 -22.71
CA VAL A 79 19.68 43.18 -21.32
C VAL A 79 20.78 42.61 -20.44
N ASN A 80 20.98 43.24 -19.29
CA ASN A 80 21.78 42.69 -18.20
C ASN A 80 20.83 42.20 -17.11
N ILE A 81 20.95 40.93 -16.75
CA ILE A 81 20.16 40.31 -15.68
C ILE A 81 21.08 39.99 -14.50
N SER A 82 20.69 40.44 -13.32
CA SER A 82 21.41 40.13 -12.07
C SER A 82 20.43 39.70 -10.98
N PHE A 83 20.87 38.77 -10.13
CA PHE A 83 20.08 38.28 -9.01
C PHE A 83 20.85 38.51 -7.71
N ASN A 84 20.22 39.17 -6.75
CA ASN A 84 20.73 39.31 -5.39
C ASN A 84 20.00 38.34 -4.47
N SER A 85 20.67 37.26 -4.08
CA SER A 85 20.09 36.23 -3.21
C SER A 85 19.81 36.70 -1.79
N SER A 86 20.47 37.75 -1.31
CA SER A 86 20.26 38.29 0.03
C SER A 86 19.00 39.13 0.13
N THR A 87 18.63 39.83 -0.95
CA THR A 87 17.41 40.63 -1.03
C THR A 87 16.28 39.94 -1.81
N SER A 88 16.57 38.81 -2.46
CA SER A 88 15.67 38.11 -3.39
C SER A 88 15.17 39.01 -4.53
N GLU A 89 16.06 39.87 -5.04
CA GLU A 89 15.75 40.81 -6.13
C GLU A 89 16.37 40.31 -7.44
N LEU A 90 15.55 40.18 -8.49
CA LEU A 90 16.00 39.96 -9.86
C LEU A 90 15.86 41.26 -10.65
N LYS A 91 16.99 41.80 -11.09
CA LYS A 91 17.09 43.08 -11.79
C LYS A 91 17.37 42.87 -13.26
N ILE A 92 16.62 43.58 -14.10
CA ILE A 92 16.80 43.56 -15.56
C ILE A 92 16.98 45.00 -16.01
N ALA A 93 18.13 45.29 -16.61
CA ALA A 93 18.43 46.60 -17.18
C ALA A 93 18.75 46.45 -18.68
N VAL A 94 18.46 47.49 -19.47
CA VAL A 94 18.87 47.52 -20.88
C VAL A 94 20.39 47.50 -20.95
N ALA A 95 20.97 46.61 -21.77
CA ALA A 95 22.41 46.56 -21.96
C ALA A 95 22.88 47.85 -22.67
N SER A 96 24.04 48.37 -22.28
CA SER A 96 24.59 49.61 -22.88
C SER A 96 24.86 49.50 -24.38
N SER A 97 25.07 48.27 -24.88
CA SER A 97 25.22 47.94 -26.29
C SER A 97 23.90 47.87 -27.06
N CYS A 98 22.75 47.83 -26.38
CA CYS A 98 21.46 47.63 -27.00
C CYS A 98 20.88 48.93 -27.58
N CYS A 99 20.52 48.92 -28.86
CA CYS A 99 19.99 50.09 -29.57
C CYS A 99 18.52 49.95 -30.01
N THR A 100 17.87 48.83 -29.68
CA THR A 100 16.53 48.47 -30.17
C THR A 100 15.43 48.55 -29.11
N ILE A 101 15.79 48.62 -27.82
CA ILE A 101 14.86 48.83 -26.69
C ILE A 101 15.38 49.96 -25.79
N THR A 102 14.50 50.59 -25.03
CA THR A 102 14.86 51.60 -24.01
C THR A 102 14.11 51.35 -22.71
N GLY A 103 14.53 51.97 -21.61
CA GLY A 103 13.81 51.93 -20.34
C GLY A 103 14.74 51.86 -19.13
N SER A 104 14.16 52.10 -17.96
CA SER A 104 14.83 51.97 -16.67
C SER A 104 14.95 50.52 -16.23
N GLU A 105 15.80 50.27 -15.22
CA GLU A 105 15.89 48.98 -14.53
C GLU A 105 14.51 48.54 -14.01
N VAL A 106 14.18 47.27 -14.23
CA VAL A 106 12.98 46.62 -13.70
C VAL A 106 13.40 45.62 -12.64
N VAL A 107 12.75 45.67 -11.47
CA VAL A 107 13.08 44.83 -10.31
C VAL A 107 11.90 43.92 -9.97
N PHE A 108 12.15 42.61 -9.95
CA PHE A 108 11.22 41.60 -9.47
C PHE A 108 11.61 41.18 -8.04
N ASN A 109 10.64 41.21 -7.12
CA ASN A 109 10.88 40.97 -5.69
C ASN A 109 10.25 39.68 -5.15
N GLN A 110 9.50 38.96 -5.99
CA GLN A 110 8.89 37.68 -5.63
C GLN A 110 9.68 36.53 -6.25
N ILE A 111 10.94 36.42 -5.84
CA ILE A 111 11.85 35.40 -6.36
C ILE A 111 11.94 34.24 -5.38
N SER A 112 11.81 33.02 -5.89
CA SER A 112 12.10 31.79 -5.16
C SER A 112 13.14 30.98 -5.91
N VAL A 113 14.01 30.28 -5.19
CA VAL A 113 15.05 29.43 -5.77
C VAL A 113 14.79 27.99 -5.35
N THR A 114 14.70 27.09 -6.32
CA THR A 114 14.60 25.65 -6.03
C THR A 114 15.92 25.14 -5.46
N GLN A 115 15.82 24.22 -4.51
CA GLN A 115 16.98 23.55 -3.91
C GLN A 115 17.03 22.08 -4.35
N ASP A 116 18.22 21.49 -4.30
CA ASP A 116 18.38 20.07 -4.61
C ASP A 116 17.57 19.19 -3.65
N LEU A 117 16.90 18.15 -4.16
CA LEU A 117 16.04 17.27 -3.37
C LEU A 117 16.78 16.69 -2.16
N SER A 118 18.09 16.42 -2.29
CA SER A 118 18.91 15.89 -1.21
C SER A 118 19.00 16.81 0.01
N THR A 119 18.81 18.13 -0.14
CA THR A 119 18.85 19.08 0.98
C THR A 119 17.61 19.00 1.88
N PHE A 120 16.54 18.38 1.40
CA PHE A 120 15.29 18.20 2.15
C PHE A 120 15.18 16.83 2.81
N THR A 121 15.88 15.82 2.28
CA THR A 121 15.74 14.42 2.69
C THR A 121 16.72 14.02 3.78
N LYS A 122 16.30 13.10 4.66
CA LYS A 122 17.24 12.41 5.56
C LYS A 122 18.32 11.67 4.74
N THR A 123 19.47 11.42 5.33
CA THR A 123 20.51 10.59 4.68
C THR A 123 19.94 9.22 4.35
N PRO A 124 20.02 8.74 3.10
CA PRO A 124 19.38 7.49 2.68
C PRO A 124 19.89 6.22 3.38
N THR A 125 21.06 6.28 4.00
CA THR A 125 21.78 5.16 4.62
C THR A 125 21.69 5.08 6.14
N ASP A 126 21.33 6.17 6.81
CA ASP A 126 21.71 6.32 8.22
C ASP A 126 20.73 5.69 9.21
N GLN A 127 19.48 5.41 8.82
CA GLN A 127 18.47 4.87 9.74
C GLN A 127 17.44 3.99 9.04
N ALA A 128 16.99 2.95 9.74
CA ALA A 128 15.85 2.16 9.30
C ALA A 128 14.58 3.02 9.39
N ILE A 129 13.98 3.35 8.25
CA ILE A 129 12.70 4.07 8.20
C ILE A 129 11.58 3.05 8.24
N THR A 130 10.62 3.22 9.15
CA THR A 130 9.46 2.33 9.26
C THR A 130 8.21 2.99 8.69
N VAL A 131 7.58 2.30 7.74
CA VAL A 131 6.27 2.66 7.19
C VAL A 131 5.28 1.54 7.48
N THR A 132 3.99 1.86 7.57
CA THR A 132 2.95 0.84 7.70
C THR A 132 2.62 0.25 6.33
N GLN A 133 1.98 -0.93 6.32
CA GLN A 133 1.49 -1.53 5.08
C GLN A 133 0.54 -0.59 4.31
N ALA A 134 -0.32 0.15 5.02
CA ALA A 134 -1.22 1.13 4.41
C ALA A 134 -0.48 2.32 3.79
N GLU A 135 0.55 2.83 4.46
CA GLU A 135 1.40 3.91 3.93
C GLU A 135 2.23 3.46 2.72
N SER A 136 2.61 2.19 2.66
CA SER A 136 3.38 1.65 1.54
C SER A 136 2.57 1.51 0.24
N THR A 137 1.25 1.33 0.36
CA THR A 137 0.34 1.21 -0.80
C THR A 137 -0.30 2.54 -1.17
N ASN A 138 -0.64 3.36 -0.18
CA ASN A 138 -1.25 4.68 -0.36
C ASN A 138 -0.45 5.73 0.42
N PRO A 139 0.67 6.21 -0.14
CA PRO A 139 1.52 7.17 0.55
C PRO A 139 0.79 8.51 0.75
N THR A 140 0.86 9.02 1.97
CA THR A 140 0.30 10.32 2.34
C THR A 140 1.41 11.32 2.66
N GLN A 141 1.04 12.57 2.96
CA GLN A 141 2.01 13.55 3.48
C GLN A 141 2.71 13.04 4.75
N GLY A 142 1.99 12.29 5.60
CA GLY A 142 2.56 11.66 6.78
C GLY A 142 3.68 10.67 6.42
N THR A 143 3.49 9.88 5.35
CA THR A 143 4.50 8.97 4.82
C THR A 143 5.74 9.73 4.37
N VAL A 144 5.59 10.75 3.52
CA VAL A 144 6.72 11.55 2.99
C VAL A 144 7.49 12.24 4.11
N ASN A 145 6.82 12.79 5.13
CA ASN A 145 7.47 13.43 6.28
C ASN A 145 8.45 12.51 7.02
N LYS A 146 8.27 11.17 6.97
CA LYS A 146 9.21 10.21 7.53
C LYS A 146 10.56 10.20 6.82
N PHE A 147 10.63 10.64 5.56
CA PHE A 147 11.83 10.69 4.72
C PHE A 147 12.49 12.07 4.68
N LEU A 148 11.80 13.12 5.14
CA LEU A 148 12.31 14.49 5.16
C LEU A 148 13.09 14.78 6.45
N GLN A 149 14.09 15.67 6.38
CA GLN A 149 14.81 16.17 7.56
C GLN A 149 13.88 17.00 8.45
N THR A 150 13.04 17.83 7.83
CA THR A 150 12.02 18.64 8.48
C THR A 150 10.66 18.26 7.91
N ALA A 151 9.74 17.81 8.76
CA ALA A 151 8.39 17.47 8.33
C ALA A 151 7.69 18.69 7.69
N GLY A 152 7.01 18.48 6.57
CA GLY A 152 6.34 19.54 5.82
C GLY A 152 7.27 20.44 4.99
N SER A 153 8.57 20.14 4.89
CA SER A 153 9.48 20.92 4.03
C SER A 153 9.19 20.73 2.54
N LEU A 154 8.55 19.61 2.16
CA LEU A 154 8.06 19.32 0.81
C LEU A 154 6.65 18.71 0.90
N THR A 155 5.82 19.03 -0.09
CA THR A 155 4.43 18.58 -0.21
C THR A 155 4.32 17.44 -1.23
N VAL A 156 3.70 16.33 -0.84
CA VAL A 156 3.46 15.19 -1.75
C VAL A 156 2.48 15.56 -2.86
N GLY A 157 2.77 15.16 -4.09
CA GLY A 157 1.98 15.47 -5.29
C GLY A 157 2.23 16.87 -5.88
N THR A 158 2.70 17.83 -5.07
CA THR A 158 3.06 19.17 -5.55
C THR A 158 4.57 19.30 -5.79
N ASP A 159 5.38 18.91 -4.80
CA ASP A 159 6.83 19.05 -4.87
C ASP A 159 7.51 17.72 -5.20
N VAL A 160 6.99 16.61 -4.66
CA VAL A 160 7.56 15.27 -4.81
C VAL A 160 6.50 14.18 -4.94
N THR A 161 6.84 13.10 -5.63
CA THR A 161 6.11 11.83 -5.60
C THR A 161 6.86 10.80 -4.76
N PHE A 162 6.14 9.83 -4.23
CA PHE A 162 6.69 8.75 -3.43
C PHE A 162 6.35 7.39 -4.05
N THR A 163 7.33 6.49 -4.07
CA THR A 163 7.14 5.09 -4.44
C THR A 163 7.86 4.19 -3.46
N PHE A 164 7.25 3.04 -3.18
CA PHE A 164 7.83 2.04 -2.31
C PHE A 164 7.84 0.67 -3.00
N ASN A 165 9.01 0.03 -2.98
CA ASN A 165 9.21 -1.34 -3.44
C ASN A 165 9.43 -2.24 -2.22
N ALA A 166 8.39 -2.99 -1.86
CA ALA A 166 8.41 -3.90 -0.70
C ALA A 166 9.42 -5.04 -0.87
N ASN A 167 9.61 -5.54 -2.09
CA ASN A 167 10.52 -6.65 -2.37
C ASN A 167 11.98 -6.23 -2.17
N GLU A 168 12.31 -4.99 -2.54
CA GLU A 168 13.66 -4.45 -2.40
C GLU A 168 13.88 -3.67 -1.09
N ARG A 169 12.82 -3.49 -0.29
CA ARG A 169 12.84 -2.64 0.93
C ARG A 169 13.34 -1.22 0.63
N LYS A 170 12.97 -0.71 -0.55
CA LYS A 170 13.39 0.60 -1.05
C LYS A 170 12.23 1.57 -1.13
N ALA A 171 12.46 2.82 -0.73
CA ALA A 171 11.58 3.93 -1.03
C ALA A 171 12.30 4.94 -1.93
N THR A 172 11.58 5.53 -2.87
CA THR A 172 12.12 6.57 -3.75
C THR A 172 11.25 7.82 -3.65
N LEU A 173 11.91 8.96 -3.37
CA LEU A 173 11.33 10.29 -3.58
C LEU A 173 11.84 10.82 -4.92
N ALA A 174 10.91 11.31 -5.73
CA ALA A 174 11.20 11.93 -7.03
C ALA A 174 10.55 13.32 -7.08
N VAL A 175 11.23 14.30 -7.68
CA VAL A 175 10.69 15.66 -7.83
C VAL A 175 9.54 15.66 -8.85
N VAL A 176 8.44 16.33 -8.52
CA VAL A 176 7.32 16.55 -9.45
C VAL A 176 7.71 17.60 -10.50
N ALA A 177 7.28 17.39 -11.74
CA ALA A 177 7.48 18.37 -12.81
C ALA A 177 6.90 19.74 -12.40
N ASN A 178 7.70 20.80 -12.51
CA ASN A 178 7.37 22.17 -12.10
C ASN A 178 7.27 22.42 -10.59
N SER A 179 7.87 21.56 -9.75
CA SER A 179 8.09 21.89 -8.34
C SER A 179 8.74 23.26 -8.19
N THR A 180 8.23 24.06 -7.26
CA THR A 180 8.73 25.43 -7.00
C THR A 180 9.77 25.44 -5.89
N ARG A 181 9.97 24.30 -5.23
CA ARG A 181 10.81 24.14 -4.02
C ARG A 181 12.00 23.23 -4.26
N ALA A 182 11.80 22.12 -4.98
CA ALA A 182 12.80 21.08 -5.16
C ALA A 182 13.18 20.88 -6.63
N GLN A 183 14.41 20.43 -6.87
CA GLN A 183 14.95 20.02 -8.16
C GLN A 183 15.97 18.89 -7.98
N GLY A 184 16.48 18.32 -9.07
CA GLY A 184 17.55 17.32 -9.04
C GLY A 184 17.05 15.87 -9.15
N ASP A 185 17.97 14.94 -8.90
CA ASP A 185 17.76 13.51 -9.09
C ASP A 185 16.90 12.87 -7.99
N ASN A 186 16.43 11.66 -8.25
CA ASN A 186 15.68 10.87 -7.29
C ASN A 186 16.55 10.48 -6.09
N VAL A 187 15.96 10.53 -4.90
CA VAL A 187 16.59 10.04 -3.66
C VAL A 187 16.04 8.66 -3.32
N VAL A 188 16.92 7.67 -3.25
CA VAL A 188 16.57 6.25 -3.00
C VAL A 188 17.04 5.82 -1.61
N PHE A 189 16.09 5.46 -0.75
CA PHE A 189 16.32 4.91 0.59
C PHE A 189 16.33 3.39 0.53
N THR A 190 17.33 2.73 1.10
CA THR A 190 17.57 1.29 0.94
C THR A 190 17.30 0.44 2.19
N ASN A 191 16.99 1.07 3.32
CA ASN A 191 16.72 0.38 4.58
C ASN A 191 15.31 0.72 5.11
N VAL A 192 14.29 0.52 4.28
CA VAL A 192 12.90 0.84 4.64
C VAL A 192 12.15 -0.43 5.03
N THR A 193 11.62 -0.47 6.25
CA THR A 193 10.87 -1.63 6.76
C THR A 193 9.37 -1.34 6.76
N VAL A 194 8.59 -2.31 6.31
CA VAL A 194 7.13 -2.27 6.40
C VAL A 194 6.68 -3.00 7.65
N THR A 195 5.88 -2.32 8.48
CA THR A 195 5.15 -2.96 9.57
C THR A 195 3.70 -3.18 9.16
N VAL A 196 3.19 -4.36 9.47
CA VAL A 196 1.76 -4.65 9.38
C VAL A 196 1.16 -4.36 10.74
N GLU A 197 0.23 -3.41 10.80
CA GLU A 197 -0.52 -3.14 12.02
C GLU A 197 -1.53 -4.28 12.22
N LYS A 198 -1.27 -5.13 13.21
CA LYS A 198 -2.13 -6.26 13.57
C LYS A 198 -2.99 -5.86 14.75
N GLN A 199 -4.26 -6.24 14.73
CA GLN A 199 -5.14 -6.06 15.88
C GLN A 199 -5.07 -7.28 16.80
N ASP A 200 -5.23 -7.10 18.10
CA ASP A 200 -5.29 -8.23 19.03
C ASP A 200 -6.53 -9.10 18.73
N LEU A 201 -6.40 -10.43 18.82
CA LEU A 201 -7.51 -11.36 18.60
C LEU A 201 -8.76 -11.06 19.45
N SER A 202 -8.60 -10.40 20.59
CA SER A 202 -9.70 -9.94 21.45
C SER A 202 -10.65 -8.98 20.72
N THR A 203 -10.18 -8.23 19.73
CA THR A 203 -10.99 -7.29 18.93
C THR A 203 -11.99 -8.00 18.02
N PHE A 204 -11.62 -9.17 17.49
CA PHE A 204 -12.44 -9.97 16.57
C PHE A 204 -13.36 -10.99 17.27
N THR A 205 -13.04 -11.36 18.51
CA THR A 205 -13.67 -12.46 19.24
C THR A 205 -14.71 -11.98 20.25
N HIS A 206 -15.72 -12.78 20.59
CA HIS A 206 -16.74 -12.41 21.58
C HIS A 206 -16.13 -11.85 22.87
N ASP A 207 -16.66 -10.74 23.40
CA ASP A 207 -16.05 -10.05 24.56
C ASP A 207 -16.09 -10.91 25.83
N ASP A 208 -17.20 -11.60 26.07
CA ASP A 208 -17.34 -12.57 27.15
C ASP A 208 -16.69 -13.91 26.78
N LYS A 209 -15.51 -14.18 27.35
CA LYS A 209 -14.76 -15.43 27.13
C LYS A 209 -15.35 -16.64 27.88
N ASN A 210 -16.33 -16.40 28.75
CA ASN A 210 -17.10 -17.43 29.46
C ASN A 210 -18.47 -17.66 28.81
N LYS A 211 -18.79 -16.96 27.71
CA LYS A 211 -20.01 -17.19 26.94
C LYS A 211 -20.10 -18.67 26.55
N ALA A 212 -21.27 -19.26 26.77
CA ALA A 212 -21.52 -20.64 26.37
C ALA A 212 -21.44 -20.76 24.84
N ILE A 213 -20.51 -21.57 24.35
CA ILE A 213 -20.32 -21.86 22.93
C ILE A 213 -20.47 -23.36 22.73
N THR A 214 -21.34 -23.74 21.79
CA THR A 214 -21.54 -25.15 21.44
C THR A 214 -20.94 -25.44 20.08
N VAL A 215 -20.00 -26.38 20.04
CA VAL A 215 -19.41 -26.93 18.81
C VAL A 215 -19.82 -28.38 18.65
N THR A 216 -19.85 -28.87 17.43
CA THR A 216 -20.11 -30.28 17.14
C THR A 216 -18.82 -31.08 17.21
N GLN A 217 -18.93 -32.39 17.40
CA GLN A 217 -17.78 -33.27 17.34
C GLN A 217 -17.02 -33.20 15.99
N ALA A 218 -17.74 -32.99 14.88
CA ALA A 218 -17.12 -32.82 13.56
C ALA A 218 -16.30 -31.53 13.45
N GLU A 219 -16.77 -30.44 14.05
CA GLU A 219 -16.05 -29.15 14.12
C GLU A 219 -14.81 -29.25 15.00
N VAL A 220 -14.84 -30.04 16.08
CA VAL A 220 -13.66 -30.30 16.93
C VAL A 220 -12.55 -31.01 16.14
N THR A 221 -12.93 -31.96 15.29
CA THR A 221 -11.97 -32.73 14.48
C THR A 221 -11.45 -31.92 13.28
N SER A 222 -12.35 -31.28 12.53
CA SER A 222 -12.00 -30.55 11.31
C SER A 222 -11.37 -29.19 11.56
N LYS A 223 -11.71 -28.54 12.69
CA LYS A 223 -11.28 -27.19 13.05
C LYS A 223 -11.52 -26.20 11.92
N ASP A 224 -12.67 -26.32 11.27
CA ASP A 224 -13.00 -25.57 10.06
C ASP A 224 -13.47 -24.13 10.34
N GLN A 225 -13.84 -23.42 9.27
CA GLN A 225 -14.31 -22.05 9.37
C GLN A 225 -15.64 -21.93 10.15
N ASN A 226 -16.50 -22.96 10.11
CA ASN A 226 -17.75 -22.94 10.87
C ASN A 226 -17.45 -22.98 12.38
N ALA A 227 -16.49 -23.82 12.79
CA ALA A 227 -15.97 -23.84 14.15
C ALA A 227 -15.43 -22.47 14.56
N LEU A 228 -14.59 -21.82 13.72
CA LEU A 228 -14.03 -20.49 13.99
C LEU A 228 -15.11 -19.43 14.19
N ASN A 229 -16.08 -19.38 13.28
CA ASN A 229 -17.12 -18.35 13.27
C ASN A 229 -17.93 -18.29 14.57
N LYS A 230 -18.06 -19.41 15.30
CA LYS A 230 -18.75 -19.46 16.61
C LYS A 230 -18.04 -18.67 17.72
N PHE A 231 -16.77 -18.33 17.54
CA PHE A 231 -15.97 -17.56 18.51
C PHE A 231 -15.85 -16.08 18.13
N LEU A 232 -16.24 -15.70 16.90
CA LEU A 232 -16.07 -14.35 16.37
C LEU A 232 -17.30 -13.47 16.67
N LYS A 233 -17.08 -12.17 16.86
CA LYS A 233 -18.17 -11.18 16.94
C LYS A 233 -18.94 -11.12 15.63
N GLN A 234 -18.22 -11.25 14.53
CA GLN A 234 -18.75 -11.27 13.17
C GLN A 234 -18.15 -12.47 12.43
N ALA A 235 -19.02 -13.36 11.94
CA ALA A 235 -18.61 -14.50 11.13
C ALA A 235 -17.82 -14.03 9.90
N GLY A 236 -16.73 -14.73 9.57
CA GLY A 236 -15.85 -14.38 8.44
C GLY A 236 -14.91 -13.19 8.67
N SER A 237 -14.92 -12.55 9.85
CA SER A 237 -13.95 -11.49 10.17
C SER A 237 -12.50 -11.98 10.23
N LEU A 238 -12.30 -13.27 10.54
CA LEU A 238 -11.03 -13.99 10.47
C LEU A 238 -11.20 -15.28 9.66
N THR A 239 -10.16 -15.65 8.94
CA THR A 239 -10.08 -16.88 8.13
C THR A 239 -9.22 -17.92 8.85
N VAL A 240 -9.70 -19.17 8.92
CA VAL A 240 -8.96 -20.26 9.57
C VAL A 240 -7.64 -20.56 8.84
N ASN A 241 -6.59 -20.87 9.60
CA ASN A 241 -5.19 -21.10 9.17
C ASN A 241 -4.48 -19.94 8.47
N THR A 242 -5.21 -18.92 8.00
CA THR A 242 -4.65 -17.70 7.42
C THR A 242 -4.50 -16.61 8.48
N ASP A 243 -5.59 -16.34 9.21
CA ASP A 243 -5.63 -15.30 10.23
C ASP A 243 -5.50 -15.88 11.65
N ALA A 244 -6.11 -17.05 11.91
CA ALA A 244 -6.08 -17.71 13.22
C ALA A 244 -6.25 -19.25 13.13
N THR A 245 -5.76 -19.96 14.14
CA THR A 245 -5.97 -21.41 14.36
C THR A 245 -6.74 -21.65 15.65
N ILE A 246 -7.40 -22.82 15.77
CA ILE A 246 -8.19 -23.19 16.95
C ILE A 246 -7.68 -24.52 17.51
N GLU A 247 -7.54 -24.58 18.83
CA GLU A 247 -7.34 -25.85 19.54
C GLU A 247 -8.47 -26.07 20.54
N PHE A 248 -8.98 -27.29 20.62
CA PHE A 248 -10.06 -27.66 21.53
C PHE A 248 -9.51 -28.55 22.65
N ASP A 249 -9.72 -28.12 23.89
CA ASP A 249 -9.52 -28.95 25.07
C ASP A 249 -10.90 -29.38 25.58
N THR A 250 -11.37 -30.50 25.06
CA THR A 250 -12.69 -31.04 25.36
C THR A 250 -12.81 -31.54 26.80
N THR A 251 -11.68 -31.81 27.48
CA THR A 251 -11.65 -32.25 28.87
C THR A 251 -11.91 -31.07 29.80
N ASN A 252 -11.26 -29.94 29.55
CA ASN A 252 -11.40 -28.73 30.35
C ASN A 252 -12.44 -27.74 29.81
N LYS A 253 -13.23 -28.15 28.81
CA LYS A 253 -14.27 -27.33 28.16
C LYS A 253 -13.74 -26.01 27.62
N LYS A 254 -12.52 -26.04 27.06
CA LYS A 254 -11.83 -24.85 26.56
C LYS A 254 -11.64 -24.91 25.05
N ALA A 255 -11.57 -23.73 24.44
CA ALA A 255 -11.01 -23.57 23.11
C ALA A 255 -10.04 -22.39 23.11
N THR A 256 -8.90 -22.56 22.44
CA THR A 256 -7.88 -21.52 22.31
C THR A 256 -7.79 -21.10 20.86
N LEU A 257 -8.04 -19.82 20.59
CA LEU A 257 -7.74 -19.19 19.31
C LEU A 257 -6.33 -18.60 19.40
N THR A 258 -5.51 -18.86 18.41
CA THR A 258 -4.15 -18.31 18.30
C THR A 258 -4.00 -17.66 16.94
N ALA A 259 -3.44 -16.45 16.89
CA ALA A 259 -3.20 -15.78 15.61
C ALA A 259 -2.18 -16.58 14.81
N ALA A 260 -2.44 -16.77 13.52
CA ALA A 260 -1.50 -17.47 12.66
C ALA A 260 -0.20 -16.64 12.53
N GLN A 261 0.95 -17.32 12.46
CA GLN A 261 2.27 -16.67 12.42
C GLN A 261 2.36 -15.59 11.33
N ASN A 262 1.81 -15.89 10.15
CA ASN A 262 1.81 -15.02 8.97
C ASN A 262 0.53 -14.21 8.81
N SER A 263 -0.31 -14.14 9.84
CA SER A 263 -1.52 -13.31 9.81
C SER A 263 -1.14 -11.85 9.61
N THR A 264 -1.80 -11.19 8.64
CA THR A 264 -1.69 -9.75 8.40
C THR A 264 -2.76 -8.95 9.12
N LYS A 265 -3.71 -9.61 9.80
CA LYS A 265 -4.83 -8.96 10.47
C LYS A 265 -4.74 -9.04 11.99
N ALA A 266 -4.35 -10.20 12.51
CA ALA A 266 -4.50 -10.54 13.92
C ALA A 266 -3.17 -10.92 14.59
N GLN A 267 -3.09 -10.67 15.89
CA GLN A 267 -1.99 -11.11 16.76
C GLN A 267 -2.51 -11.61 18.12
N GLY A 268 -1.65 -12.30 18.86
CA GLY A 268 -1.95 -12.80 20.21
C GLY A 268 -2.74 -14.12 20.24
N SER A 269 -3.39 -14.37 21.38
CA SER A 269 -4.20 -15.57 21.63
C SER A 269 -5.36 -15.24 22.57
N VAL A 270 -6.47 -15.99 22.45
CA VAL A 270 -7.67 -15.85 23.28
C VAL A 270 -8.14 -17.25 23.70
N VAL A 271 -8.44 -17.42 24.98
CA VAL A 271 -8.96 -18.68 25.55
C VAL A 271 -10.42 -18.50 25.95
N PHE A 272 -11.27 -19.41 25.48
CA PHE A 272 -12.67 -19.56 25.90
C PHE A 272 -12.79 -20.74 26.86
N THR A 273 -13.63 -20.63 27.89
CA THR A 273 -13.67 -21.58 29.02
C THR A 273 -15.00 -22.30 29.21
N ASN A 274 -16.01 -21.96 28.41
CA ASN A 274 -17.35 -22.54 28.46
C ASN A 274 -17.75 -23.13 27.12
N VAL A 275 -16.88 -23.99 26.57
CA VAL A 275 -17.06 -24.64 25.28
C VAL A 275 -17.60 -26.05 25.49
N THR A 276 -18.78 -26.30 24.95
CA THR A 276 -19.43 -27.62 25.01
C THR A 276 -19.37 -28.30 23.66
N VAL A 277 -19.10 -29.61 23.66
CA VAL A 277 -19.10 -30.44 22.45
C VAL A 277 -20.40 -31.22 22.37
N GLU A 278 -21.20 -30.92 21.35
CA GLU A 278 -22.36 -31.72 20.97
C GLU A 278 -21.88 -32.95 20.19
N LYS A 279 -22.22 -34.13 20.73
CA LYS A 279 -21.84 -35.41 20.15
C LYS A 279 -23.03 -36.04 19.44
N PRO A 280 -22.84 -36.59 18.23
CA PRO A 280 -23.88 -37.38 17.57
C PRO A 280 -24.26 -38.59 18.44
N ALA A 281 -25.54 -38.96 18.44
CA ALA A 281 -26.01 -40.12 19.20
C ALA A 281 -25.50 -41.42 18.56
N LEU A 282 -24.80 -42.26 19.33
CA LEU A 282 -24.23 -43.52 18.83
C LEU A 282 -25.32 -44.42 18.24
N ASN A 283 -26.51 -44.43 18.84
CA ASN A 283 -27.66 -45.23 18.39
C ASN A 283 -28.19 -44.85 17.00
N THR A 284 -27.91 -43.62 16.54
CA THR A 284 -28.28 -43.18 15.19
C THR A 284 -27.20 -43.49 14.17
N THR A 285 -25.94 -43.56 14.62
CA THR A 285 -24.79 -43.85 13.75
C THR A 285 -24.53 -45.35 13.64
N LEU A 286 -24.67 -46.12 14.71
CA LEU A 286 -24.62 -47.59 14.70
C LEU A 286 -26.00 -48.12 14.31
N THR A 287 -26.20 -48.31 13.00
CA THR A 287 -27.49 -48.64 12.41
C THR A 287 -27.81 -50.13 12.46
N VAL A 288 -26.81 -51.01 12.30
CA VAL A 288 -26.95 -52.47 12.36
C VAL A 288 -26.55 -52.98 13.75
N LYS A 289 -27.54 -53.39 14.52
CA LYS A 289 -27.38 -53.89 15.90
C LYS A 289 -27.35 -55.42 15.98
N GLU A 290 -28.00 -56.09 15.04
CA GLU A 290 -27.95 -57.54 14.86
C GLU A 290 -26.71 -57.91 14.04
N LEU A 291 -25.65 -58.36 14.71
CA LEU A 291 -24.37 -58.64 14.08
C LEU A 291 -24.34 -60.01 13.37
N GLY A 292 -25.32 -60.87 13.66
CA GLY A 292 -25.40 -62.23 13.16
C GLY A 292 -24.37 -63.15 13.81
N GLN A 293 -23.91 -64.15 13.06
CA GLN A 293 -23.01 -65.17 13.57
C GLN A 293 -21.56 -64.68 13.65
N ILE A 294 -20.91 -64.87 14.79
CA ILE A 294 -19.50 -64.54 15.06
C ILE A 294 -18.70 -65.78 15.46
N ASN A 295 -17.39 -65.73 15.27
CA ASN A 295 -16.49 -66.87 15.50
C ASN A 295 -16.24 -67.21 16.99
N ALA A 296 -16.38 -66.23 17.90
CA ALA A 296 -16.19 -66.40 19.32
C ALA A 296 -16.84 -65.25 20.11
N ARG A 297 -17.27 -65.51 21.35
CA ARG A 297 -17.77 -64.49 22.29
C ARG A 297 -16.61 -63.68 22.89
N THR A 298 -15.99 -62.83 22.07
CA THR A 298 -14.88 -61.96 22.50
C THR A 298 -15.15 -60.51 22.09
N GLN A 299 -14.59 -59.54 22.83
CA GLN A 299 -14.70 -58.13 22.48
C GLN A 299 -14.19 -57.83 21.07
N ALA A 300 -13.08 -58.48 20.67
CA ALA A 300 -12.49 -58.34 19.34
C ALA A 300 -13.41 -58.87 18.24
N ALA A 301 -14.02 -60.03 18.42
CA ALA A 301 -14.96 -60.61 17.45
C ALA A 301 -16.21 -59.74 17.27
N VAL A 302 -16.80 -59.27 18.38
CA VAL A 302 -17.95 -58.35 18.35
C VAL A 302 -17.59 -57.04 17.68
N LYS A 303 -16.44 -56.44 18.02
CA LYS A 303 -15.94 -55.21 17.38
C LYS A 303 -15.75 -55.39 15.87
N ALA A 304 -15.12 -56.47 15.44
CA ALA A 304 -14.91 -56.78 14.03
C ALA A 304 -16.24 -56.95 13.28
N ALA A 305 -17.18 -57.70 13.86
CA ALA A 305 -18.50 -57.89 13.27
C ALA A 305 -19.27 -56.56 13.18
N MET A 306 -19.27 -55.76 14.25
CA MET A 306 -19.89 -54.43 14.31
C MET A 306 -19.34 -53.50 13.22
N LEU A 307 -18.02 -53.40 13.08
CA LEU A 307 -17.38 -52.54 12.08
C LEU A 307 -17.60 -53.04 10.65
N SER A 308 -17.68 -54.36 10.43
CA SER A 308 -17.97 -54.92 9.11
C SER A 308 -19.40 -54.64 8.63
N LYS A 309 -20.36 -54.58 9.57
CA LYS A 309 -21.79 -54.36 9.29
C LYS A 309 -22.17 -52.88 9.25
N ASN A 310 -21.44 -52.03 9.96
CA ASN A 310 -21.68 -50.58 10.03
C ASN A 310 -20.57 -49.82 9.30
N THR A 311 -20.54 -49.92 7.97
CA THR A 311 -19.47 -49.33 7.14
C THR A 311 -19.35 -47.81 7.28
N ASN A 312 -20.42 -47.14 7.69
CA ASN A 312 -20.43 -45.71 8.01
C ASN A 312 -19.56 -45.35 9.23
N LEU A 313 -19.14 -46.32 10.04
CA LEU A 313 -18.20 -46.14 11.16
C LEU A 313 -16.74 -46.33 10.75
N GLN A 314 -16.41 -46.62 9.49
CA GLN A 314 -15.03 -46.86 9.07
C GLN A 314 -14.12 -45.62 9.19
N ASN A 315 -14.70 -44.41 9.11
CA ASN A 315 -14.00 -43.14 9.26
C ASN A 315 -13.89 -42.68 10.72
N VAL A 316 -14.47 -43.43 11.67
CA VAL A 316 -14.33 -43.20 13.11
C VAL A 316 -13.05 -43.88 13.59
N ASP A 317 -12.39 -43.32 14.60
CA ASP A 317 -11.24 -43.99 15.25
C ASP A 317 -11.69 -45.31 15.88
N GLN A 318 -11.42 -46.39 15.15
CA GLN A 318 -11.88 -47.72 15.53
C GLN A 318 -11.29 -48.17 16.86
N ASN A 319 -10.11 -47.67 17.26
CA ASN A 319 -9.44 -48.08 18.50
C ASN A 319 -10.15 -47.58 19.75
N ARG A 320 -11.00 -46.55 19.62
CA ARG A 320 -11.69 -45.92 20.74
C ARG A 320 -13.08 -46.50 21.01
N PHE A 321 -13.53 -47.48 20.23
CA PHE A 321 -14.70 -48.28 20.60
C PHE A 321 -14.41 -49.17 21.80
N THR A 322 -15.25 -49.06 22.82
CA THR A 322 -15.26 -49.96 23.97
C THR A 322 -16.40 -50.94 23.83
N ILE A 323 -16.08 -52.24 23.94
CA ILE A 323 -17.05 -53.33 23.89
C ILE A 323 -17.12 -53.99 25.26
N THR A 324 -18.31 -53.99 25.85
CA THR A 324 -18.57 -54.66 27.12
C THR A 324 -19.52 -55.82 26.86
N LEU A 325 -19.00 -57.04 26.86
CA LEU A 325 -19.83 -58.25 26.78
C LEU A 325 -20.72 -58.35 28.03
N ASP A 326 -21.91 -58.93 27.89
CA ASP A 326 -22.76 -59.22 29.04
C ASP A 326 -22.04 -60.16 30.03
N THR A 327 -22.30 -60.00 31.32
CA THR A 327 -21.68 -60.82 32.36
C THR A 327 -22.24 -62.24 32.37
N ASP A 328 -23.46 -62.44 31.88
CA ASP A 328 -24.06 -63.75 31.66
C ASP A 328 -23.55 -64.34 30.34
N ALA A 329 -22.74 -65.40 30.44
CA ALA A 329 -22.16 -66.07 29.28
C ALA A 329 -23.19 -66.75 28.37
N SER A 330 -24.42 -66.98 28.86
CA SER A 330 -25.53 -67.50 28.04
C SER A 330 -26.14 -66.44 27.12
N LYS A 331 -25.94 -65.15 27.43
CA LYS A 331 -26.44 -64.05 26.61
C LYS A 331 -25.46 -63.69 25.49
N SER A 332 -26.04 -63.44 24.33
CA SER A 332 -25.32 -63.10 23.10
C SER A 332 -25.53 -61.63 22.71
N ASN A 333 -25.27 -60.76 23.67
CA ASN A 333 -25.36 -59.30 23.55
C ASN A 333 -24.07 -58.64 24.09
N ALA A 334 -23.84 -57.41 23.65
CA ALA A 334 -22.75 -56.57 24.10
C ALA A 334 -23.17 -55.10 24.06
N LYS A 335 -22.60 -54.31 24.98
CA LYS A 335 -22.73 -52.85 24.99
C LYS A 335 -21.55 -52.22 24.26
N VAL A 336 -21.83 -51.22 23.45
CA VAL A 336 -20.87 -50.47 22.65
C VAL A 336 -20.92 -49.01 23.07
N THR A 337 -19.76 -48.44 23.39
CA THR A 337 -19.59 -47.00 23.62
C THR A 337 -18.41 -46.47 22.81
N HIS A 338 -18.45 -45.17 22.52
CA HIS A 338 -17.37 -44.47 21.86
C HIS A 338 -17.33 -43.01 22.35
N PRO A 339 -16.15 -42.47 22.71
CA PRO A 339 -16.05 -41.15 23.34
C PRO A 339 -16.55 -39.99 22.47
N ASP A 340 -16.51 -40.12 21.15
CA ASP A 340 -16.97 -39.08 20.22
C ASP A 340 -18.49 -39.12 19.96
N PHE A 341 -19.19 -40.11 20.51
CA PHE A 341 -20.65 -40.24 20.39
C PHE A 341 -21.32 -40.12 21.76
N ALA A 342 -22.59 -39.72 21.76
CA ALA A 342 -23.45 -39.74 22.93
C ALA A 342 -24.16 -41.10 23.08
N GLY A 343 -24.22 -41.61 24.31
CA GLY A 343 -24.97 -42.80 24.67
C GLY A 343 -24.22 -44.13 24.48
N GLU A 344 -24.90 -45.20 24.88
CA GLU A 344 -24.47 -46.58 24.76
C GLU A 344 -25.45 -47.33 23.85
N VAL A 345 -24.95 -48.27 23.05
CA VAL A 345 -25.78 -49.08 22.15
C VAL A 345 -25.57 -50.55 22.45
N GLU A 346 -26.67 -51.28 22.60
CA GLU A 346 -26.66 -52.73 22.69
C GLU A 346 -26.68 -53.35 21.30
N VAL A 347 -25.80 -54.34 21.09
CA VAL A 347 -25.71 -55.16 19.88
C VAL A 347 -25.86 -56.62 20.25
N SER A 348 -26.42 -57.41 19.34
CA SER A 348 -26.72 -58.83 19.50
C SER A 348 -25.99 -59.67 18.45
N PHE A 349 -25.70 -60.92 18.78
CA PHE A 349 -24.98 -61.85 17.91
C PHE A 349 -25.36 -63.30 18.22
N SER A 350 -24.83 -64.24 17.44
CA SER A 350 -24.81 -65.67 17.78
C SER A 350 -23.39 -66.21 17.62
N VAL A 351 -23.02 -67.27 18.34
CA VAL A 351 -21.66 -67.84 18.26
C VAL A 351 -21.68 -69.08 17.37
N GLN A 352 -20.76 -69.17 16.42
CA GLN A 352 -20.56 -70.38 15.63
C GLN A 352 -19.98 -71.48 16.52
N LEU A 353 -20.81 -72.49 16.80
CA LEU A 353 -20.36 -73.73 17.41
C LEU A 353 -19.41 -74.43 16.43
N LYS A 354 -18.14 -74.52 16.78
CA LYS A 354 -17.22 -75.45 16.11
C LYS A 354 -17.66 -76.86 16.52
N LEU A 355 -18.30 -77.57 15.59
CA LEU A 355 -18.53 -79.02 15.68
C LEU A 355 -17.24 -79.78 15.45
#